data_AF-S3MWF0-F1
#
_entry.id   AF-S3MWF0-F1
#
_cell.length_a   1.000
_cell.length_b   1.000
_cell.length_c   1.000
_cell.angle_alpha   90.00
_cell.angle_beta   90.00
_cell.angle_gamma   90.00
#
_symmetry.space_group_name_H-M   'P 1'
#
loop_
_entity.id
_entity.type
_entity.pdbx_description
1 polymer ?
#
loop_
_entity_poly.entity_id
_entity_poly.type
_entity_poly.pdbx_seq_one_letter_code
_entity_poly.pdbx_strand_id
1 'polypeptide(L)' 'MLVKINDGYFVNPKNVTYARLIENGGQTMLNIHFVGGDRVAITIDKESSEEQVGNILRKVTE' A
#
# COMPACT_ATOMS: atom_id res chain seq x y z
N MET A 1 1.25 -2.69 13.05
CA MET A 1 1.80 -3.99 12.60
C MET A 1 1.16 -4.28 11.26
N LEU A 2 1.97 -4.39 10.20
CA LEU A 2 1.49 -4.67 8.85
C LEU A 2 1.42 -6.17 8.66
N VAL A 3 0.34 -6.66 8.06
CA VAL A 3 0.18 -8.07 7.73
C VAL A 3 0.07 -8.19 6.22
N LYS A 4 1.06 -8.83 5.57
CA LYS A 4 0.97 -9.25 4.16
C LYS A 4 -0.04 -10.40 4.12
N ILE A 5 -1.10 -10.26 3.33
CA ILE A 5 -2.12 -11.33 3.20
C ILE A 5 -1.76 -12.24 2.03
N ASN A 6 -1.31 -11.66 0.91
CA ASN A 6 -0.85 -12.36 -0.29
C ASN A 6 0.00 -11.39 -1.15
N ASP A 7 0.46 -11.85 -2.32
CA ASP A 7 1.35 -11.05 -3.16
C ASP A 7 0.68 -9.77 -3.64
N GLY A 8 1.31 -8.65 -3.27
CA GLY A 8 0.82 -7.32 -3.58
C GLY A 8 -0.31 -6.81 -2.68
N TYR A 9 -0.77 -7.55 -1.65
CA TYR A 9 -1.76 -7.03 -0.69
C TYR A 9 -1.28 -7.00 0.75
N PHE A 10 -1.54 -5.86 1.40
CA PHE A 10 -1.14 -5.57 2.77
C PHE A 10 -2.33 -4.99 3.54
N VAL A 11 -2.46 -5.32 4.82
CA VAL A 11 -3.48 -4.72 5.71
C VAL A 11 -2.85 -4.11 6.95
N ASN A 12 -3.44 -3.00 7.43
CA ASN A 12 -3.15 -2.45 8.76
C ASN A 12 -4.46 -2.16 9.49
N PRO A 13 -4.84 -2.96 10.51
CA PRO A 13 -6.15 -2.89 11.14
C PRO A 13 -6.46 -1.57 11.85
N LYS A 14 -5.48 -0.67 12.02
CA LYS A 14 -5.71 0.65 12.64
C LYS A 14 -6.40 1.65 11.70
N ASN A 15 -5.90 1.83 10.47
CA ASN A 15 -6.37 2.87 9.55
C ASN A 15 -6.51 2.39 8.08
N VAL A 16 -5.96 1.24 7.70
CA VAL A 16 -5.92 0.78 6.30
C VAL A 16 -6.65 -0.56 6.17
N THR A 17 -7.78 -0.55 5.45
CA THR A 17 -8.53 -1.77 5.15
C THR A 17 -7.71 -2.73 4.30
N TYR A 18 -7.11 -2.22 3.22
CA TYR A 18 -6.13 -2.94 2.43
C TYR A 18 -5.33 -1.98 1.55
N ALA A 19 -4.13 -2.38 1.17
CA ALA A 19 -3.34 -1.75 0.14
C ALA A 19 -3.02 -2.76 -0.96
N ARG A 20 -2.96 -2.31 -2.21
CA ARG A 20 -2.70 -3.14 -3.38
C ARG A 20 -1.68 -2.50 -4.31
N LEU A 21 -0.73 -3.29 -4.80
CA LEU A 21 0.13 -2.91 -5.91
C LEU A 21 -0.59 -3.09 -7.25
N ILE A 22 -0.51 -2.07 -8.09
CA ILE A 22 -1.01 -2.07 -9.46
C ILE A 22 0.11 -1.65 -10.40
N GLU A 23 0.19 -2.31 -11.54
CA GLU A 23 1.08 -1.91 -12.62
C GLU A 23 0.23 -1.29 -13.73
N ASN A 24 0.56 -0.06 -14.12
CA ASN A 24 -0.10 0.64 -15.21
C ASN A 24 0.93 1.28 -16.13
N GLY A 25 0.99 0.84 -17.39
CA GLY A 25 1.86 1.44 -18.41
C GLY A 25 3.36 1.46 -18.06
N GLY A 26 3.85 0.48 -17.28
CA GLY A 26 5.25 0.41 -16.84
C GLY A 26 5.56 1.14 -15.52
N GLN A 27 4.56 1.79 -14.91
CA GLN A 27 4.66 2.37 -13.58
C GLN A 27 4.01 1.45 -12.55
N THR A 28 4.66 1.29 -11.40
CA THR A 28 4.09 0.60 -10.24
C THR A 28 3.45 1.63 -9.31
N MET A 29 2.23 1.36 -8.88
CA MET A 29 1.47 2.21 -7.98
C MET A 29 0.99 1.41 -6.78
N LEU A 30 0.99 2.02 -5.61
CA LEU A 30 0.37 1.52 -4.39
C LEU A 30 -0.98 2.22 -4.19
N ASN A 31 -2.06 1.45 -4.32
CA ASN A 31 -3.40 1.90 -3.96
C ASN A 31 -3.71 1.52 -2.52
N ILE A 32 -3.97 2.51 -1.67
CA ILE A 32 -4.30 2.34 -0.26
C ILE A 32 -5.79 2.65 -0.07
N HIS A 33 -6.50 1.75 0.59
CA HIS A 33 -7.90 1.90 0.99
C HIS A 33 -7.98 2.07 2.50
N PHE A 34 -8.52 3.20 2.94
CA PHE A 34 -8.62 3.53 4.36
C PHE A 34 -9.95 3.05 4.97
N VAL A 35 -9.91 2.82 6.27
CA VAL A 35 -11.11 2.58 7.09
C VAL A 35 -11.93 3.87 7.10
N GLY A 36 -12.94 3.94 6.24
CA GLY A 36 -13.72 5.16 5.97
C GLY A 36 -14.15 5.32 4.51
N GLY A 37 -13.52 4.55 3.60
CA GLY A 37 -13.84 4.58 2.17
C GLY A 37 -12.92 5.46 1.32
N ASP A 38 -12.05 6.24 1.98
CA ASP A 38 -11.03 7.04 1.31
C ASP A 38 -9.99 6.16 0.60
N ARG A 39 -9.45 6.71 -0.49
CA ARG A 39 -8.52 6.03 -1.39
C ARG A 39 -7.38 6.96 -1.78
N VAL A 40 -6.16 6.45 -1.71
CA VAL A 40 -4.96 7.16 -2.16
C VAL A 40 -4.14 6.26 -3.08
N ALA A 41 -3.62 6.83 -4.16
CA ALA A 41 -2.76 6.14 -5.12
C ALA A 41 -1.38 6.82 -5.13
N ILE A 42 -0.32 6.05 -4.88
CA ILE A 42 1.05 6.57 -4.79
C ILE A 42 1.92 5.80 -5.79
N THR A 43 2.61 6.50 -6.68
CA THR A 43 3.60 5.88 -7.57
C THR A 43 4.81 5.46 -6.74
N ILE A 44 5.27 4.22 -6.93
CA ILE A 44 6.44 3.67 -6.25
C ILE A 44 7.36 2.97 -7.25
N ASP A 45 8.64 2.85 -6.89
CA ASP A 45 9.57 2.10 -7.74
C ASP A 45 9.37 0.59 -7.57
N LYS A 46 9.40 -0.12 -8.70
CA LYS A 46 9.18 -1.57 -8.74
C LYS A 46 10.29 -2.35 -8.04
N GLU A 47 11.54 -1.92 -8.16
CA GLU A 47 12.70 -2.62 -7.60
C GLU A 47 12.75 -2.59 -6.06
N SER A 48 12.10 -1.60 -5.44
CA SER A 48 12.08 -1.43 -3.98
C SER A 48 10.64 -1.40 -3.42
N SER A 49 9.71 -2.03 -4.13
CA SER A 49 8.28 -1.89 -3.84
C SER A 49 7.91 -2.34 -2.43
N GLU A 50 8.51 -3.41 -1.89
CA GLU A 50 8.18 -3.90 -0.54
C GLU A 50 8.63 -2.94 0.56
N GLU A 51 9.85 -2.39 0.47
CA GLU A 51 10.37 -1.41 1.44
C GLU A 51 9.59 -0.09 1.37
N GLN A 52 9.33 0.41 0.17
CA GLN A 52 8.55 1.64 -0.03
C GLN A 52 7.12 1.49 0.50
N VAL A 53 6.46 0.36 0.22
CA VAL A 53 5.13 0.05 0.76
C VAL A 53 5.15 0.05 2.29
N GLY A 54 6.14 -0.60 2.90
CA GLY A 54 6.30 -0.62 4.36
C GLY A 54 6.44 0.79 4.96
N ASN A 55 7.30 1.61 4.36
CA ASN A 55 7.56 2.99 4.81
C ASN A 55 6.34 3.90 4.64
N ILE A 56 5.64 3.82 3.50
CA ILE A 56 4.42 4.60 3.24
C ILE A 56 3.33 4.21 4.22
N LEU A 57 3.08 2.90 4.37
CA LEU A 57 2.03 2.41 5.26
C LEU A 57 2.33 2.70 6.73
N ARG A 58 3.60 2.80 7.14
CA ARG A 58 3.96 3.27 8.48
C ARG A 58 3.55 4.73 8.69
N LYS A 59 3.91 5.63 7.77
CA LYS A 59 3.58 7.08 7.88
C LYS A 59 2.09 7.38 7.94
N VAL A 60 1.26 6.64 7.20
CA VAL A 60 -0.21 6.87 7.17
C VAL A 60 -0.95 6.21 8.34
N THR A 61 -0.23 5.48 9.21
CA THR A 61 -0.83 4.79 10.38
C THR A 61 -0.20 5.17 11.72
N GLU A 62 0.76 6.09 11.73
CA GLU A 62 1.18 6.86 12.91
C GLU A 62 0.10 7.88 13.28
#